data_AF-A0A7X8ZIR3-F1
#
_entry.id   AF-A0A7X8ZIR3-F1
#
_cell.length_a   1.000
_cell.length_b   1.000
_cell.length_c   1.000
_cell.angle_alpha   90.00
_cell.angle_beta   90.00
_cell.angle_gamma   90.00
#
_symmetry.space_group_name_H-M   'P 1'
#
loop_
_entity.id
_entity.type
_entity.pdbx_description
1 polymer ?
#
loop_
_entity_poly.entity_id
_entity_poly.type
_entity_poly.pdbx_seq_one_letter_code
_entity_poly.pdbx_strand_id
1 'polypeptide(L)'
;MKERIIKLLKRKDYPPASIKKIQKDLKEKDRNKISLALQSLLEEDRIVASESGKYMLLDGKNFLTGVLDLKPAGYGFLVTEDLAEDIYIA
;
A
#
# COMPACT_ATOMS: atom_id res chain seq x y z
N MET A 1 -13.39 -3.58 13.32
CA MET A 1 -11.94 -3.81 13.09
C MET A 1 -11.43 -3.03 11.88
N LYS A 2 -12.10 -3.13 10.73
CA LYS A 2 -11.80 -2.37 9.49
C LYS A 2 -11.47 -0.89 9.70
N GLU A 3 -12.33 -0.16 10.41
CA GLU A 3 -12.11 1.27 10.69
C GLU A 3 -10.84 1.56 11.50
N ARG A 4 -10.44 0.67 12.41
CA ARG A 4 -9.22 0.82 13.20
C ARG A 4 -7.98 0.68 12.31
N ILE A 5 -8.02 -0.25 11.35
CA ILE A 5 -6.96 -0.44 10.34
C ILE A 5 -6.90 0.79 9.43
N ILE A 6 -8.03 1.25 8.90
CA ILE A 6 -8.09 2.47 8.07
C ILE A 6 -7.52 3.67 8.82
N LYS A 7 -7.92 3.89 10.09
CA LYS A 7 -7.40 5.01 10.90
C LYS A 7 -5.88 4.91 11.11
N LEU A 8 -5.34 3.71 11.27
CA LEU A 8 -3.91 3.48 11.41
C LEU A 8 -3.17 3.80 10.11
N LEU A 9 -3.62 3.23 8.99
CA LEU A 9 -3.02 3.41 7.67
C LEU A 9 -3.17 4.85 7.14
N LYS A 10 -4.17 5.62 7.63
CA LYS A 10 -4.40 7.02 7.23
C LYS A 10 -3.41 8.00 7.84
N ARG A 11 -2.63 7.58 8.84
CA ARG A 11 -1.66 8.48 9.45
C ARG A 11 -0.55 8.77 8.44
N LYS A 12 -0.21 10.05 8.27
CA LYS A 12 0.84 10.50 7.33
C LYS A 12 2.20 9.84 7.57
N ASP A 13 2.48 9.46 8.82
CA ASP A 13 3.71 8.83 9.27
C ASP A 13 3.67 7.29 9.25
N TYR A 14 2.61 6.68 8.71
CA TYR A 14 2.45 5.22 8.70
C TYR A 14 2.84 4.63 7.35
N PRO A 15 4.04 4.03 7.21
CA PRO A 15 4.45 3.41 5.97
C PRO A 15 3.66 2.12 5.71
N PRO A 16 3.69 1.59 4.47
CA PRO A 16 3.14 0.28 4.16
C PRO A 16 3.67 -0.78 5.13
N ALA A 17 2.76 -1.54 5.73
CA ALA A 17 3.08 -2.40 6.86
C ALA A 17 2.56 -3.83 6.65
N SER A 18 3.31 -4.82 7.14
CA SER A 18 2.87 -6.21 7.15
C SER A 18 1.81 -6.45 8.22
N ILE A 19 1.05 -7.55 8.09
CA ILE A 19 0.03 -7.96 9.06
C ILE A 19 0.57 -8.02 10.50
N LYS A 20 1.83 -8.46 10.69
CA LYS A 20 2.48 -8.55 12.01
C LYS A 20 2.67 -7.17 12.65
N LYS A 21 3.05 -6.17 11.85
CA LYS A 21 3.24 -4.80 12.34
C LYS A 21 1.90 -4.14 12.66
N ILE A 22 0.91 -4.28 11.77
CA ILE A 22 -0.46 -3.78 12.01
C ILE A 22 -1.04 -4.40 13.30
N GLN A 23 -0.85 -5.70 13.49
CA GLN A 23 -1.27 -6.40 14.70
C GLN A 23 -0.62 -5.82 15.97
N LYS A 24 0.71 -5.61 15.94
CA LYS A 24 1.47 -5.01 17.03
C LYS A 24 1.00 -3.60 17.35
N ASP A 25 0.82 -2.77 16.33
CA ASP A 25 0.45 -1.36 16.48
C ASP A 25 -1.00 -1.19 16.96
N LEU A 26 -1.91 -2.07 16.55
CA LEU A 26 -3.29 -2.12 17.06
C LEU A 26 -3.42 -2.81 18.42
N LYS A 27 -2.34 -3.39 18.94
CA LYS A 27 -2.32 -4.23 20.15
C LYS A 27 -3.41 -5.31 20.14
N GLU A 28 -3.69 -5.87 18.97
CA GLU A 28 -4.68 -6.94 18.80
C GLU A 28 -3.96 -8.30 18.84
N LYS A 29 -4.46 -9.24 19.64
CA LYS A 29 -3.84 -10.58 19.74
C LYS A 29 -4.43 -11.54 18.71
N ASP A 30 -5.67 -11.29 18.30
CA ASP A 30 -6.36 -12.10 17.32
C ASP A 30 -5.91 -11.77 15.90
N ARG A 31 -5.01 -12.60 15.36
CA ARG A 31 -4.52 -12.48 13.99
C ARG A 31 -5.61 -12.74 12.95
N ASN A 32 -6.56 -13.65 13.22
CA ASN A 32 -7.62 -13.98 12.28
C ASN A 32 -8.54 -12.78 12.07
N LYS A 33 -8.87 -12.08 13.15
CA LYS A 33 -9.66 -10.84 13.11
C LYS A 33 -9.01 -9.73 12.29
N ILE A 34 -7.69 -9.59 12.36
CA ILE A 34 -6.93 -8.66 11.51
C ILE A 34 -6.97 -9.15 10.05
N SER A 35 -6.71 -10.43 9.82
CA SER A 35 -6.65 -11.02 8.48
C SER A 35 -7.97 -10.88 7.72
N LEU A 36 -9.10 -11.22 8.37
CA LEU A 36 -10.44 -11.08 7.79
C LEU A 36 -10.78 -9.61 7.50
N ALA A 37 -10.37 -8.70 8.38
CA ALA A 37 -10.60 -7.27 8.18
C ALA A 37 -9.75 -6.72 7.01
N LEU A 38 -8.49 -7.15 6.87
CA LEU A 38 -7.64 -6.78 5.74
C LEU A 38 -8.20 -7.34 4.43
N GLN A 39 -8.62 -8.60 4.41
CA GLN A 39 -9.23 -9.23 3.24
C GLN A 39 -10.49 -8.47 2.79
N SER A 40 -11.41 -8.19 3.71
CA SER A 40 -12.61 -7.40 3.39
C SER A 40 -12.28 -5.98 2.91
N LEU A 41 -11.17 -5.37 3.38
CA LEU A 41 -10.75 -4.05 2.90
C LEU A 41 -10.08 -4.10 1.52
N LEU A 42 -9.43 -5.21 1.17
CA LEU A 42 -8.92 -5.45 -0.19
C LEU A 42 -10.09 -5.64 -1.16
N GLU A 43 -11.09 -6.44 -0.78
CA GLU A 43 -12.31 -6.65 -1.57
C GLU A 43 -13.15 -5.38 -1.78
N GLU A 44 -13.06 -4.42 -0.85
CA GLU A 44 -13.71 -3.10 -0.96
C GLU A 44 -12.85 -2.04 -1.67
N ASP A 45 -11.69 -2.42 -2.23
CA ASP A 45 -10.71 -1.51 -2.85
C ASP A 45 -10.30 -0.32 -1.94
N ARG A 46 -10.32 -0.53 -0.62
CA ARG A 46 -9.96 0.51 0.36
C ARG A 46 -8.47 0.51 0.67
N ILE A 47 -7.82 -0.63 0.48
CA ILE A 47 -6.39 -0.84 0.70
C ILE A 47 -5.84 -1.68 -0.45
N VAL A 48 -4.53 -1.63 -0.64
CA VAL A 48 -3.80 -2.53 -1.55
C VAL A 48 -2.70 -3.27 -0.80
N ALA A 49 -2.36 -4.45 -1.28
CA ALA A 49 -1.21 -5.22 -0.83
C ALA A 49 -0.09 -5.16 -1.88
N SER A 50 1.12 -4.82 -1.47
CA SER A 50 2.31 -4.97 -2.31
C SER A 50 2.68 -6.44 -2.50
N GLU A 51 3.49 -6.76 -3.51
CA GLU A 51 4.05 -8.11 -3.70
C GLU A 51 4.81 -8.63 -2.46
N SER A 52 5.41 -7.72 -1.69
CA SER A 52 6.08 -8.02 -0.41
C SER A 52 5.13 -8.27 0.76
N GLY A 53 3.80 -8.26 0.54
CA GLY A 53 2.78 -8.52 1.56
C GLY A 53 2.58 -7.36 2.55
N LYS A 54 2.87 -6.12 2.13
CA LYS A 54 2.62 -4.91 2.92
C LYS A 54 1.33 -4.24 2.48
N TYR A 55 0.53 -3.79 3.44
CA TYR A 55 -0.75 -3.15 3.22
C TYR A 55 -0.64 -1.64 3.33
N MET A 56 -1.34 -0.91 2.46
CA MET A 56 -1.43 0.55 2.46
C MET A 56 -2.80 1.01 1.99
N LEU A 57 -3.20 2.24 2.35
CA LEU A 57 -4.46 2.79 1.88
C LEU A 57 -4.44 3.03 0.37
N LEU A 58 -5.54 2.70 -0.28
CA LEU A 58 -5.82 3.15 -1.63
C LEU A 58 -6.67 4.42 -1.52
N ASP A 59 -6.02 5.57 -1.37
CA ASP A 59 -6.70 6.87 -1.23
C ASP A 59 -6.70 7.70 -2.52
N GLY A 60 -6.31 7.09 -3.64
CA GLY A 60 -6.35 7.67 -4.99
C GLY A 60 -5.50 8.92 -5.19
N LYS A 61 -4.74 9.37 -4.17
CA LYS A 61 -4.07 10.67 -4.18
C LYS A 61 -2.55 10.59 -4.31
N ASN A 62 -1.93 9.43 -4.14
CA ASN A 62 -0.46 9.28 -4.20
C ASN A 62 0.01 7.95 -4.84
N PHE A 63 -0.83 7.30 -5.65
CA PHE A 63 -0.46 6.08 -6.35
C PHE A 63 -0.53 6.34 -7.85
N LEU A 64 0.58 6.05 -8.52
CA LEU A 64 0.67 6.02 -9.98
C LEU A 64 1.12 4.62 -10.36
N THR A 65 0.34 3.97 -11.20
CA THR A 65 0.64 2.64 -11.76
C THR A 65 1.06 2.81 -13.20
N GLY A 66 2.09 2.06 -13.60
CA GLY A 66 2.70 2.23 -14.91
C GLY A 66 3.71 1.13 -15.23
N VAL A 67 4.28 1.20 -16.43
CA VAL A 67 5.38 0.35 -16.88
C VAL A 67 6.69 0.94 -16.37
N LEU A 68 7.50 0.12 -15.70
CA LEU A 68 8.83 0.52 -15.24
C LEU A 68 9.87 0.23 -16.33
N ASP A 69 10.46 1.26 -16.91
CA ASP A 69 11.56 1.19 -17.89
C ASP A 69 12.91 1.44 -17.20
N LEU A 70 13.59 0.37 -16.81
CA LEU A 70 14.88 0.42 -16.13
C LEU A 70 16.05 0.47 -17.13
N LYS A 71 17.02 1.35 -16.88
CA LYS A 71 18.26 1.45 -17.66
C LYS A 71 19.42 0.77 -16.94
N PRO A 72 20.38 0.16 -17.69
CA PRO A 72 21.55 -0.50 -17.09
C PRO A 72 22.41 0.38 -16.19
N ALA A 73 22.34 1.71 -16.37
CA ALA A 73 23.06 2.69 -15.57
C ALA A 73 22.46 2.92 -14.16
N GLY A 74 21.37 2.24 -13.79
CA GLY A 74 20.80 2.26 -12.44
C GLY A 74 19.64 3.23 -12.23
N TYR A 75 19.28 4.01 -13.24
CA TYR A 75 18.08 4.85 -13.25
C TYR A 75 16.99 4.22 -14.13
N GLY A 76 15.76 4.74 -14.05
CA GLY A 76 14.65 4.32 -14.88
C GLY A 76 13.51 5.33 -14.90
N PHE A 77 12.45 4.97 -15.62
CA PHE A 77 11.27 5.79 -15.78
C PHE A 77 10.02 4.97 -15.44
N LEU A 78 9.06 5.58 -14.74
CA LEU A 78 7.71 5.06 -14.60
C LEU A 78 6.83 5.72 -15.66
N VAL A 79 6.45 4.94 -16.67
CA VAL A 79 5.57 5.33 -17.77
C VAL A 79 4.13 5.00 -17.38
N THR A 80 3.27 6.00 -17.26
CA THR A 80 1.86 5.84 -16.84
C THR A 80 0.94 6.58 -17.79
N GLU A 81 -0.22 6.00 -18.11
CA GLU A 81 -1.23 6.68 -18.95
C GLU A 81 -1.87 7.88 -18.24
N ASP A 82 -1.71 7.97 -16.92
CA ASP A 82 -2.28 9.04 -16.08
C ASP A 82 -1.49 10.36 -16.18
N LEU A 83 -0.26 10.33 -16.71
CA LEU A 83 0.61 11.49 -16.85
C LEU A 83 1.10 11.64 -18.28
N ALA A 84 1.20 12.87 -18.76
CA ALA A 84 1.78 13.18 -20.08
C ALA A 84 3.31 13.03 -20.11
N GLU A 85 3.96 13.03 -18.94
CA GLU A 85 5.41 12.92 -18.79
C GLU A 85 5.77 11.74 -17.90
N ASP A 86 6.84 11.02 -18.28
CA ASP A 86 7.37 9.89 -17.52
C ASP A 86 8.04 10.34 -16.22
N ILE A 87 7.89 9.56 -15.15
CA ILE A 87 8.51 9.87 -13.85
C ILE A 87 9.89 9.25 -13.76
N TYR A 88 10.93 10.07 -13.63
CA TYR A 88 12.30 9.60 -13.41
C TYR A 88 12.51 9.01 -12.01
N ILE A 89 13.22 7.89 -11.93
CA ILE A 89 13.59 7.16 -10.70
C ILE A 89 15.10 6.84 -10.76
N ALA A 90 15.87 7.16 -9.71
CA ALA A 90 17.31 6.84 -9.60
C ALA A 90 17.75 6.62 -8.16
#